data_AF-I0YQI0-F1
#
_entry.id   AF-I0YQI0-F1
#
_cell.length_a   1.000
_cell.length_b   1.000
_cell.length_c   1.000
_cell.angle_alpha   90.00
_cell.angle_beta   90.00
_cell.angle_gamma   90.00
#
_symmetry.space_group_name_H-M   'P 1'
#
loop_
_entity.id
_entity.type
_entity.pdbx_description
1 polymer ?
#
loop_
_entity_poly.entity_id
_entity_poly.type
_entity_poly.pdbx_seq_one_letter_code
_entity_poly.pdbx_strand_id
1 'polypeptide(L)'
;MDISKAGNTAAAVKMLMSALERFPRNVRMLTSAAVLEGKRGNVAEARTLFNRGHLIEPSNAVLLRAWAALEGKRGEPKKAQRLFAAAAKAEPGNPMLLTTWAAYEKRRGDAAKARELYSEALEADAGHVASLQALGVMEGEAGNVDKAREFFDRSTKEDPTHVHSWQAWALLEWRAGNYERAREIFEQAGKNCAPHAPLWAAWAQVEAQRQQLPAARRLYNRALRADANHLPSIVGLAVLEARSGNVTPALRLYRRGLAIEPGNVQLLHAAAQMQMQQGQSEDARKQLEKVIEAEPSNGHAWHSMGMLEEQQGKLQEALDCFSRGQQSDDAAGALLNFEAAARVEEFSGRLDDARRLYRAGREAARDARRNESAVSPRFLREWALFEKRAGNLEEAAALFADAAAQNANDERTWLQFGLLERRRGQWVSARDCFEKGIECAPHNPYIYQAWAVLEKMAGDNDAARDIFRQGNTSCPKHAPLLMEWALLEAEEGNDAMARELFSQGAAAGQPHLPLLSAWASFEEQRGRNGMAANLRQQYEAAQEGAKTIEKGTKPKTLRPKKEPAAKQSQGENRSSRAKDQAEQARETEQRREKEVQRKNTHTGMNLFLGGPFSHRSSAETGAWQAKGKQAEVV
;
A
#
# COMPACT_ATOMS: atom_id res chain seq x y z
N MET A 1 35.38 -13.11 18.26
CA MET A 1 34.30 -13.98 17.74
C MET A 1 32.98 -13.23 17.83
N ASP A 2 32.28 -13.15 16.71
CA ASP A 2 31.05 -12.40 16.46
C ASP A 2 29.83 -12.94 17.23
N ILE A 3 29.65 -12.53 18.49
CA ILE A 3 28.46 -12.88 19.29
C ILE A 3 27.30 -11.89 19.02
N SER A 4 27.54 -10.79 18.29
CA SER A 4 26.48 -9.80 18.00
C SER A 4 25.42 -10.27 17.00
N LYS A 5 25.62 -11.43 16.34
CA LYS A 5 24.69 -11.98 15.35
C LYS A 5 23.58 -12.84 15.97
N ALA A 6 23.67 -13.22 17.24
CA ALA A 6 22.69 -14.10 17.89
C ALA A 6 22.01 -13.42 19.09
N GLY A 7 20.99 -12.60 18.82
CA GLY A 7 19.77 -12.40 19.63
C GLY A 7 19.83 -12.15 21.15
N ASN A 8 20.99 -12.10 21.81
CA ASN A 8 21.09 -12.02 23.27
C ASN A 8 22.19 -11.04 23.67
N THR A 9 21.91 -9.76 23.43
CA THR A 9 22.76 -8.63 23.84
C THR A 9 23.02 -8.64 25.34
N ALA A 10 22.08 -9.11 26.16
CA ALA A 10 22.24 -9.26 27.60
C ALA A 10 23.30 -10.33 27.97
N ALA A 11 23.29 -11.48 27.32
CA ALA A 11 24.32 -12.50 27.52
C ALA A 11 25.71 -12.02 27.07
N ALA A 12 25.77 -11.31 25.93
CA ALA A 12 27.03 -10.74 25.44
C ALA A 12 27.61 -9.69 26.40
N VAL A 13 26.77 -8.82 27.00
CA VAL A 13 27.24 -7.90 28.04
C VAL A 13 27.69 -8.66 29.27
N LYS A 14 26.93 -9.64 29.76
CA LYS A 14 27.32 -10.44 30.93
C LYS A 14 28.71 -11.09 30.74
N MET A 15 28.96 -11.65 29.56
CA MET A 15 30.28 -12.20 29.22
C MET A 15 31.38 -11.14 29.21
N LEU A 16 31.13 -9.97 28.61
CA LEU A 16 32.10 -8.88 28.61
C LEU A 16 32.38 -8.34 30.02
N MET A 17 31.35 -8.23 30.86
CA MET A 17 31.51 -7.78 32.24
C MET A 17 32.32 -8.79 33.06
N SER A 18 32.09 -10.10 32.91
CA SER A 18 32.94 -11.13 33.53
C SER A 18 34.39 -11.11 33.01
N ALA A 19 34.60 -10.80 31.74
CA ALA A 19 35.95 -10.64 31.18
C ALA A 19 36.65 -9.39 31.73
N LEU A 20 35.89 -8.31 32.00
CA LEU A 20 36.39 -7.08 32.59
C LEU A 20 36.74 -7.20 34.08
N GLU A 21 36.22 -8.20 34.80
CA GLU A 21 36.71 -8.55 36.15
C GLU A 21 38.16 -9.06 36.08
N ARG A 22 38.48 -9.85 35.06
CA ARG A 22 39.82 -10.41 34.84
C ARG A 22 40.77 -9.44 34.14
N PHE A 23 40.23 -8.55 33.29
CA PHE A 23 40.99 -7.56 32.51
C PHE A 23 40.40 -6.14 32.68
N PRO A 24 40.51 -5.52 33.88
CA PRO A 24 39.81 -4.30 34.21
C PRO A 24 40.27 -3.05 33.46
N ARG A 25 41.42 -3.10 32.78
CA ARG A 25 41.99 -1.98 32.02
C ARG A 25 41.81 -2.11 30.50
N ASN A 26 41.09 -3.13 30.01
CA ASN A 26 40.94 -3.34 28.57
C ASN A 26 39.89 -2.37 27.96
N VAL A 27 40.36 -1.29 27.34
CA VAL A 27 39.53 -0.22 26.76
C VAL A 27 38.64 -0.72 25.62
N ARG A 28 39.09 -1.68 24.82
CA ARG A 28 38.28 -2.27 23.75
C ARG A 28 37.08 -3.05 24.29
N MET A 29 37.28 -3.80 25.38
CA MET A 29 36.19 -4.50 26.07
C MET A 29 35.22 -3.53 26.74
N LEU A 30 35.73 -2.48 27.41
CA LEU A 30 34.91 -1.41 28.00
C LEU A 30 34.06 -0.71 26.94
N THR A 31 34.66 -0.34 25.79
CA THR A 31 33.97 0.28 24.66
C THR A 31 32.88 -0.63 24.09
N SER A 32 33.19 -1.92 23.91
CA SER A 32 32.24 -2.91 23.39
C SER A 32 31.06 -3.13 24.34
N ALA A 33 31.33 -3.23 25.64
CA ALA A 33 30.30 -3.36 26.67
C ALA A 33 29.41 -2.11 26.73
N ALA A 34 30.00 -0.91 26.69
CA ALA A 34 29.28 0.35 26.68
C ALA A 34 28.34 0.49 25.46
N VAL A 35 28.80 0.11 24.26
CA VAL A 35 27.97 0.12 23.04
C VAL A 35 26.79 -0.83 23.18
N LEU A 36 27.00 -2.02 23.75
CA LEU A 36 25.93 -2.99 23.94
C LEU A 36 24.91 -2.54 25.02
N GLU A 37 25.36 -1.97 26.13
CA GLU A 37 24.45 -1.38 27.13
C GLU A 37 23.65 -0.20 26.55
N GLY A 38 24.30 0.63 25.73
CA GLY A 38 23.62 1.70 24.99
C GLY A 38 22.51 1.18 24.06
N LYS A 39 22.73 0.01 23.42
CA LYS A 39 21.71 -0.69 22.60
C LYS A 39 20.58 -1.27 23.45
N ARG A 40 20.86 -1.70 24.69
CA ARG A 40 19.86 -2.19 25.65
C ARG A 40 19.00 -1.08 26.25
N GLY A 41 19.42 0.18 26.13
CA GLY A 41 18.73 1.32 26.71
C GLY A 41 19.34 1.84 28.01
N ASN A 42 20.33 1.15 28.56
CA ASN A 42 21.00 1.48 29.82
C ASN A 42 22.07 2.56 29.60
N VAL A 43 21.63 3.79 29.31
CA VAL A 43 22.53 4.91 28.97
C VAL A 43 23.45 5.28 30.12
N ALA A 44 22.97 5.20 31.37
CA ALA A 44 23.77 5.51 32.54
C ALA A 44 24.97 4.58 32.67
N GLU A 45 24.76 3.26 32.58
CA GLU A 45 25.84 2.26 32.60
C GLU A 45 26.75 2.38 31.38
N ALA A 46 26.21 2.67 30.20
CA ALA A 46 27.05 2.93 29.03
C ALA A 46 27.99 4.12 29.26
N ARG A 47 27.50 5.22 29.85
CA ARG A 47 28.31 6.40 30.19
C ARG A 47 29.37 6.09 31.24
N THR A 48 29.07 5.29 32.27
CA THR A 48 30.08 4.91 33.28
C THR A 48 31.20 4.07 32.67
N LEU A 49 30.86 3.14 31.78
CA LEU A 49 31.83 2.31 31.06
C LEU A 49 32.69 3.15 30.10
N PHE A 50 32.10 4.11 29.38
CA PHE A 50 32.85 5.04 28.53
C PHE A 50 33.78 5.94 29.35
N ASN A 51 33.30 6.51 30.46
CA ASN A 51 34.13 7.31 31.37
C ASN A 51 35.33 6.51 31.88
N ARG A 52 35.11 5.25 32.31
CA ARG A 52 36.18 4.38 32.79
C ARG A 52 37.20 4.09 31.70
N GLY A 53 36.76 3.84 30.47
CA GLY A 53 37.67 3.64 29.34
C GLY A 53 38.45 4.92 28.98
N HIS A 54 37.79 6.08 29.02
CA HIS A 54 38.42 7.38 28.76
C HIS A 54 39.44 7.78 29.84
N LEU A 55 39.24 7.39 31.10
CA LEU A 55 40.23 7.58 32.16
C LEU A 55 41.51 6.75 31.94
N ILE A 56 41.41 5.61 31.27
CA ILE A 56 42.56 4.74 30.98
C ILE A 56 43.28 5.21 29.72
N GLU A 57 42.53 5.47 28.63
CA GLU A 57 43.06 5.98 27.37
C GLU A 57 42.25 7.20 26.91
N PRO A 58 42.66 8.43 27.30
CA PRO A 58 41.92 9.65 26.98
C PRO A 58 41.81 9.95 25.49
N SER A 59 42.81 9.54 24.70
CA SER A 59 42.90 9.79 23.26
C SER A 59 42.48 8.59 22.40
N ASN A 60 41.77 7.59 22.94
CA ASN A 60 41.31 6.46 22.14
C ASN A 60 40.17 6.88 21.19
N ALA A 61 40.46 7.03 19.89
CA ALA A 61 39.49 7.51 18.90
C ALA A 61 38.29 6.56 18.73
N VAL A 62 38.50 5.24 18.83
CA VAL A 62 37.42 4.24 18.72
C VAL A 62 36.42 4.39 19.86
N LEU A 63 36.90 4.60 21.09
CA LEU A 63 36.09 4.86 22.27
C LEU A 63 35.34 6.20 22.13
N LEU A 64 36.07 7.27 21.82
CA LEU A 64 35.50 8.62 21.71
C LEU A 64 34.42 8.69 20.63
N ARG A 65 34.63 8.05 19.48
CA ARG A 65 33.64 7.91 18.40
C ARG A 65 32.39 7.16 18.86
N ALA A 66 32.56 6.02 19.52
CA ALA A 66 31.45 5.20 19.99
C ALA A 66 30.62 5.94 21.04
N TRP A 67 31.29 6.69 21.92
CA TRP A 67 30.65 7.53 22.93
C TRP A 67 29.91 8.72 22.29
N ALA A 68 30.55 9.42 21.34
CA ALA A 68 29.92 10.50 20.58
C ALA A 68 28.66 10.04 19.85
N ALA A 69 28.69 8.87 19.23
CA ALA A 69 27.54 8.26 18.56
C ALA A 69 26.40 7.92 19.52
N LEU A 70 26.70 7.52 20.77
CA LEU A 70 25.69 7.29 21.81
C LEU A 70 25.05 8.60 22.27
N GLU A 71 25.86 9.60 22.64
CA GLU A 71 25.37 10.90 23.11
C GLU A 71 24.56 11.61 22.02
N GLY A 72 24.96 11.45 20.76
CA GLY A 72 24.24 11.97 19.60
C GLY A 72 22.84 11.38 19.42
N LYS A 73 22.60 10.12 19.82
CA LYS A 73 21.27 9.48 19.80
C LYS A 73 20.40 9.84 21.00
N ARG A 74 20.99 10.35 22.08
CA ARG A 74 20.33 10.59 23.38
C ARG A 74 20.11 12.06 23.70
N GLY A 75 20.38 12.96 22.75
CA GLY A 75 19.99 14.37 22.82
C GLY A 75 21.01 15.32 23.46
N GLU A 76 22.29 14.94 23.56
CA GLU A 76 23.36 15.81 24.09
C GLU A 76 24.29 16.32 22.97
N PRO A 77 23.84 17.25 22.11
CA PRO A 77 24.53 17.55 20.86
C PRO A 77 25.89 18.22 21.04
N LYS A 78 26.01 19.11 22.04
CA LYS A 78 27.26 19.80 22.36
C LYS A 78 28.33 18.81 22.82
N LYS A 79 27.94 17.81 23.61
CA LYS A 79 28.86 16.78 24.10
C LYS A 79 29.29 15.85 22.96
N ALA A 80 28.36 15.42 22.12
CA ALA A 80 28.66 14.60 20.94
C ALA A 80 29.67 15.30 20.00
N GLN A 81 29.48 16.58 19.69
CA GLN A 81 30.41 17.34 18.86
C GLN A 81 31.81 17.46 19.48
N ARG A 82 31.91 17.73 20.78
CA ARG A 82 33.20 17.78 21.49
C ARG A 82 33.92 16.43 21.44
N LEU A 83 33.19 15.33 21.62
CA LEU A 83 33.75 13.98 21.56
C LEU A 83 34.19 13.60 20.14
N PHE A 84 33.43 13.98 19.10
CA PHE A 84 33.85 13.79 17.71
C PHE A 84 35.09 14.61 17.36
N ALA A 85 35.15 15.88 17.77
CA ALA A 85 36.33 16.73 17.57
C ALA A 85 37.56 16.19 18.32
N ALA A 86 37.38 15.69 19.54
CA ALA A 86 38.45 15.04 20.29
C ALA A 86 38.94 13.75 19.62
N ALA A 87 38.02 12.94 19.09
CA ALA A 87 38.36 11.74 18.32
C ALA A 87 39.13 12.10 17.04
N ALA A 88 38.72 13.14 16.33
CA ALA A 88 39.34 13.58 15.07
C ALA A 88 40.74 14.15 15.31
N LYS A 89 40.95 14.82 16.46
CA LYS A 89 42.28 15.26 16.87
C LYS A 89 43.20 14.09 17.25
N ALA A 90 42.65 13.02 17.80
CA ALA A 90 43.42 11.85 18.20
C ALA A 90 43.85 10.99 17.01
N GLU A 91 42.97 10.81 16.02
CA GLU A 91 43.26 10.11 14.76
C GLU A 91 42.78 10.96 13.56
N PRO A 92 43.59 11.94 13.12
CA PRO A 92 43.27 12.74 11.94
C PRO A 92 43.17 11.85 10.69
N GLY A 93 42.18 12.11 9.84
CA GLY A 93 42.02 11.37 8.58
C GLY A 93 41.53 9.93 8.73
N ASN A 94 41.05 9.48 9.89
CA ASN A 94 40.41 8.16 9.98
C ASN A 94 39.04 8.18 9.24
N PRO A 95 38.89 7.51 8.07
CA PRO A 95 37.71 7.64 7.22
C PRO A 95 36.44 7.17 7.92
N MET A 96 36.57 6.12 8.74
CA MET A 96 35.45 5.55 9.49
C MET A 96 34.98 6.48 10.62
N LEU A 97 35.88 7.24 11.25
CA LEU A 97 35.52 8.28 12.20
C LEU A 97 34.79 9.43 11.50
N LEU A 98 35.40 9.98 10.44
CA LEU A 98 34.84 11.09 9.67
C LEU A 98 33.46 10.74 9.10
N THR A 99 33.29 9.54 8.54
CA THR A 99 31.99 9.02 8.07
C THR A 99 30.94 8.98 9.18
N THR A 100 31.31 8.55 10.39
CA THR A 100 30.36 8.50 11.52
C THR A 100 30.00 9.88 12.06
N TRP A 101 30.93 10.83 12.03
CA TRP A 101 30.68 12.21 12.40
C TRP A 101 29.81 12.92 11.36
N ALA A 102 30.12 12.75 10.06
CA ALA A 102 29.31 13.24 8.96
C ALA A 102 27.86 12.73 9.03
N ALA A 103 27.67 11.43 9.30
CA ALA A 103 26.33 10.85 9.48
C ALA A 103 25.57 11.43 10.70
N TYR A 104 26.30 11.89 11.72
CA TYR A 104 25.71 12.59 12.86
C TYR A 104 25.30 14.02 12.50
N GLU A 105 26.16 14.79 11.84
CA GLU A 105 25.85 16.17 11.43
C GLU A 105 24.71 16.19 10.39
N LYS A 106 24.66 15.22 9.47
CA LYS A 106 23.52 15.03 8.54
C LYS A 106 22.19 14.86 9.30
N ARG A 107 22.15 13.98 10.32
CA ARG A 107 20.95 13.78 11.14
C ARG A 107 20.54 15.02 11.93
N ARG A 108 21.47 15.94 12.18
CA ARG A 108 21.20 17.24 12.79
C ARG A 108 20.69 18.30 11.82
N GLY A 109 20.68 18.01 10.51
CA GLY A 109 20.30 18.95 9.45
C GLY A 109 21.47 19.77 8.89
N ASP A 110 22.70 19.57 9.35
CA ASP A 110 23.88 20.24 8.80
C ASP A 110 24.48 19.42 7.64
N ALA A 111 23.79 19.47 6.49
CA ALA A 111 24.20 18.75 5.29
C ALA A 111 25.51 19.28 4.69
N ALA A 112 25.82 20.57 4.88
CA ALA A 112 27.05 21.18 4.36
C ALA A 112 28.28 20.59 5.07
N LYS A 113 28.26 20.59 6.40
CA LYS A 113 29.33 19.99 7.19
C LYS A 113 29.44 18.49 7.01
N ALA A 114 28.30 17.80 6.84
CA ALA A 114 28.32 16.37 6.51
C ALA A 114 29.04 16.10 5.19
N ARG A 115 28.79 16.92 4.15
CA ARG A 115 29.47 16.81 2.85
C ARG A 115 30.98 17.03 2.97
N GLU A 116 31.40 18.05 3.72
CA GLU A 116 32.81 18.34 3.98
C GLU A 116 33.50 17.13 4.63
N LEU A 117 32.93 16.62 5.73
CA LEU A 117 33.48 15.48 6.47
C LEU A 117 33.52 14.18 5.65
N TYR A 118 32.51 13.92 4.82
CA TYR A 118 32.55 12.79 3.89
C TYR A 118 33.59 12.97 2.79
N SER A 119 33.82 14.20 2.33
CA SER A 119 34.85 14.49 1.33
C SER A 119 36.25 14.31 1.93
N GLU A 120 36.48 14.81 3.14
CA GLU A 120 37.72 14.58 3.91
C GLU A 120 37.97 13.08 4.14
N ALA A 121 36.93 12.31 4.41
CA ALA A 121 37.03 10.86 4.53
C ALA A 121 37.49 10.18 3.22
N LEU A 122 37.06 10.70 2.07
CA LEU A 122 37.49 10.21 0.74
C LEU A 122 38.86 10.74 0.32
N GLU A 123 39.30 11.89 0.81
CA GLU A 123 40.68 12.35 0.64
C GLU A 123 41.65 11.44 1.39
N ALA A 124 41.25 10.96 2.58
CA ALA A 124 42.04 10.01 3.35
C ALA A 124 41.99 8.57 2.79
N ASP A 125 40.83 8.13 2.29
CA ASP A 125 40.64 6.83 1.65
C ASP A 125 39.65 6.95 0.49
N ALA A 126 40.19 7.08 -0.72
CA ALA A 126 39.40 7.27 -1.95
C ALA A 126 38.44 6.10 -2.26
N GLY A 127 38.70 4.91 -1.69
CA GLY A 127 37.91 3.70 -1.83
C GLY A 127 36.96 3.46 -0.67
N HIS A 128 36.79 4.41 0.25
CA HIS A 128 35.96 4.20 1.44
C HIS A 128 34.47 4.05 1.10
N VAL A 129 34.04 2.79 0.91
CA VAL A 129 32.71 2.38 0.47
C VAL A 129 31.58 3.06 1.25
N ALA A 130 31.70 3.16 2.58
CA ALA A 130 30.67 3.77 3.42
C ALA A 130 30.53 5.29 3.19
N SER A 131 31.63 5.99 2.89
CA SER A 131 31.60 7.42 2.53
C SER A 131 31.05 7.63 1.13
N LEU A 132 31.48 6.80 0.15
CA LEU A 132 30.93 6.84 -1.21
C LEU A 132 29.41 6.60 -1.20
N GLN A 133 28.95 5.58 -0.48
CA GLN A 133 27.53 5.28 -0.30
C GLN A 133 26.77 6.45 0.33
N ALA A 134 27.31 7.06 1.39
CA ALA A 134 26.65 8.15 2.10
C ALA A 134 26.58 9.44 1.26
N LEU A 135 27.63 9.78 0.52
CA LEU A 135 27.63 10.88 -0.44
C LEU A 135 26.64 10.63 -1.58
N GLY A 136 26.60 9.41 -2.12
CA GLY A 136 25.61 9.04 -3.15
C GLY A 136 24.18 9.25 -2.69
N VAL A 137 23.84 8.84 -1.46
CA VAL A 137 22.51 9.08 -0.88
C VAL A 137 22.24 10.58 -0.72
N MET A 138 23.20 11.34 -0.21
CA MET A 138 23.04 12.78 0.04
C MET A 138 22.90 13.59 -1.24
N GLU A 139 23.68 13.30 -2.28
CA GLU A 139 23.53 13.94 -3.60
C GLU A 139 22.20 13.54 -4.25
N GLY A 140 21.73 12.30 -4.06
CA GLY A 140 20.42 11.85 -4.51
C GLY A 140 19.26 12.59 -3.83
N GLU A 141 19.35 12.81 -2.51
CA GLU A 141 18.40 13.63 -1.75
C GLU A 141 18.43 15.11 -2.19
N ALA A 142 19.59 15.63 -2.60
CA ALA A 142 19.74 16.97 -3.16
C ALA A 142 19.26 17.10 -4.62
N GLY A 143 18.81 16.01 -5.25
CA GLY A 143 18.37 15.98 -6.64
C GLY A 143 19.50 15.85 -7.68
N ASN A 144 20.75 15.75 -7.24
CA ASN A 144 21.93 15.60 -8.11
C ASN A 144 22.11 14.12 -8.50
N VAL A 145 21.16 13.58 -9.28
CA VAL A 145 21.09 12.16 -9.64
C VAL A 145 22.37 11.65 -10.32
N ASP A 146 22.99 12.44 -11.20
CA ASP A 146 24.20 12.01 -11.92
C ASP A 146 25.43 11.87 -11.03
N LYS A 147 25.63 12.81 -10.11
CA LYS A 147 26.71 12.70 -9.10
C LYS A 147 26.47 11.52 -8.17
N ALA A 148 25.22 11.31 -7.77
CA ALA A 148 24.85 10.17 -6.94
C ALA A 148 25.17 8.83 -7.63
N ARG A 149 24.91 8.71 -8.93
CA ARG A 149 25.28 7.53 -9.74
C ARG A 149 26.78 7.29 -9.75
N GLU A 150 27.58 8.33 -9.93
CA GLU A 150 29.04 8.21 -9.93
C GLU A 150 29.55 7.66 -8.59
N PHE A 151 29.05 8.19 -7.47
CA PHE A 151 29.43 7.70 -6.14
C PHE A 151 28.98 6.26 -5.91
N PHE A 152 27.79 5.87 -6.34
CA PHE A 152 27.32 4.49 -6.22
C PHE A 152 28.10 3.52 -7.13
N ASP A 153 28.39 3.89 -8.37
CA ASP A 153 29.19 3.10 -9.30
C ASP A 153 30.61 2.88 -8.78
N ARG A 154 31.25 3.94 -8.25
CA ARG A 154 32.54 3.80 -7.55
C ARG A 154 32.42 2.88 -6.35
N SER A 155 31.39 3.08 -5.51
CA SER A 155 31.20 2.28 -4.30
C SER A 155 31.03 0.79 -4.59
N THR A 156 30.32 0.42 -5.66
CA THR A 156 30.07 -0.97 -6.02
C THR A 156 31.25 -1.62 -6.74
N LYS A 157 32.12 -0.83 -7.38
CA LYS A 157 33.40 -1.30 -7.93
C LYS A 157 34.43 -1.62 -6.83
N GLU A 158 34.51 -0.78 -5.80
CA GLU A 158 35.40 -1.00 -4.65
C GLU A 158 34.98 -2.21 -3.81
N ASP A 159 33.68 -2.34 -3.51
CA ASP A 159 33.13 -3.52 -2.83
C ASP A 159 31.82 -3.98 -3.51
N PRO A 160 31.92 -4.96 -4.43
CA PRO A 160 30.75 -5.55 -5.08
C PRO A 160 29.80 -6.26 -4.11
N THR A 161 30.23 -6.59 -2.88
CA THR A 161 29.43 -7.27 -1.87
C THR A 161 28.68 -6.31 -0.95
N HIS A 162 28.89 -4.99 -1.10
CA HIS A 162 28.27 -3.98 -0.25
C HIS A 162 26.79 -3.76 -0.57
N VAL A 163 25.93 -4.52 0.11
CA VAL A 163 24.48 -4.54 -0.14
C VAL A 163 23.82 -3.16 -0.06
N HIS A 164 24.25 -2.30 0.88
CA HIS A 164 23.62 -0.99 1.09
C HIS A 164 23.85 -0.02 -0.08
N SER A 165 24.98 -0.12 -0.79
CA SER A 165 25.25 0.72 -1.97
C SER A 165 24.38 0.32 -3.13
N TRP A 166 24.31 -1.00 -3.42
CA TRP A 166 23.41 -1.53 -4.43
C TRP A 166 21.95 -1.18 -4.16
N GLN A 167 21.49 -1.37 -2.92
CA GLN A 167 20.12 -1.05 -2.53
C GLN A 167 19.83 0.45 -2.67
N ALA A 168 20.72 1.31 -2.20
CA ALA A 168 20.55 2.76 -2.31
C ALA A 168 20.52 3.24 -3.76
N TRP A 169 21.40 2.70 -4.61
CA TRP A 169 21.43 3.02 -6.03
C TRP A 169 20.16 2.59 -6.76
N ALA A 170 19.69 1.36 -6.53
CA ALA A 170 18.47 0.87 -7.16
C ALA A 170 17.23 1.68 -6.74
N LEU A 171 17.15 2.08 -5.46
CA LEU A 171 16.07 2.95 -4.97
C LEU A 171 16.15 4.37 -5.54
N LEU A 172 17.35 4.90 -5.78
CA LEU A 172 17.53 6.19 -6.47
C LEU A 172 16.99 6.12 -7.89
N GLU A 173 17.41 5.13 -8.69
CA GLU A 173 16.93 4.98 -10.08
C GLU A 173 15.43 4.76 -10.14
N TRP A 174 14.87 4.02 -9.17
CA TRP A 174 13.44 3.84 -9.06
C TRP A 174 12.69 5.15 -8.84
N ARG A 175 13.17 6.00 -7.92
CA ARG A 175 12.60 7.33 -7.65
C ARG A 175 12.75 8.27 -8.84
N ALA A 176 13.83 8.14 -9.60
CA ALA A 176 14.07 8.88 -10.83
C ALA A 176 13.22 8.38 -12.02
N GLY A 177 12.42 7.32 -11.85
CA GLY A 177 11.56 6.75 -12.90
C GLY A 177 12.25 5.74 -13.82
N ASN A 178 13.53 5.43 -13.60
CA ASN A 178 14.31 4.50 -14.42
C ASN A 178 14.12 3.05 -13.94
N TYR A 179 12.90 2.53 -14.08
CA TYR A 179 12.50 1.26 -13.47
C TYR A 179 13.28 0.04 -13.96
N GLU A 180 13.58 -0.04 -15.27
CA GLU A 180 14.35 -1.18 -15.80
C GLU A 180 15.79 -1.16 -15.32
N ARG A 181 16.43 0.02 -15.28
CA ARG A 181 17.77 0.18 -14.72
C ARG A 181 17.79 -0.18 -13.23
N ALA A 182 16.77 0.24 -12.47
CA ALA A 182 16.64 -0.14 -11.06
C ALA A 182 16.58 -1.67 -10.88
N ARG A 183 15.84 -2.38 -11.74
CA ARG A 183 15.78 -3.85 -11.74
C ARG A 183 17.12 -4.49 -12.06
N GLU A 184 17.82 -4.00 -13.08
CA GLU A 184 19.16 -4.48 -13.43
C GLU A 184 20.14 -4.34 -12.26
N ILE A 185 20.11 -3.21 -11.55
CA ILE A 185 20.94 -2.96 -10.36
C ILE A 185 20.55 -3.92 -9.24
N PHE A 186 19.25 -4.14 -8.97
CA PHE A 186 18.81 -5.14 -7.98
C PHE A 186 19.22 -6.58 -8.36
N GLU A 187 19.20 -6.92 -9.64
CA GLU A 187 19.67 -8.22 -10.13
C GLU A 187 21.17 -8.41 -9.94
N GLN A 188 21.97 -7.39 -10.26
CA GLN A 188 23.41 -7.37 -10.02
C GLN A 188 23.72 -7.51 -8.52
N ALA A 189 23.01 -6.77 -7.68
CA ALA A 189 23.09 -6.89 -6.23
C ALA A 189 22.83 -8.33 -5.76
N GLY A 190 21.79 -8.97 -6.30
CA GLY A 190 21.44 -10.35 -5.97
C GLY A 190 22.40 -11.42 -6.48
N LYS A 191 23.27 -11.09 -7.46
CA LYS A 191 24.35 -11.96 -7.96
C LYS A 191 25.64 -11.77 -7.17
N ASN A 192 25.98 -10.53 -6.84
CA ASN A 192 27.26 -10.18 -6.20
C ASN A 192 27.21 -10.31 -4.68
N CYS A 193 26.04 -10.08 -4.06
CA CYS A 193 25.89 -10.15 -2.62
C CYS A 193 25.40 -11.53 -2.15
N ALA A 194 25.82 -11.93 -0.95
CA ALA A 194 25.24 -13.08 -0.27
C ALA A 194 23.71 -12.88 -0.08
N PRO A 195 22.91 -13.97 0.03
CA PRO A 195 21.47 -13.86 0.23
C PRO A 195 21.11 -12.94 1.42
N HIS A 196 20.57 -11.76 1.10
CA HIS A 196 20.25 -10.74 2.09
C HIS A 196 18.75 -10.40 2.05
N ALA A 197 18.01 -10.80 3.08
CA ALA A 197 16.56 -10.62 3.12
C ALA A 197 16.10 -9.15 2.96
N PRO A 198 16.74 -8.14 3.60
CA PRO A 198 16.38 -6.74 3.40
C PRO A 198 16.47 -6.24 1.95
N LEU A 199 17.45 -6.72 1.18
CA LEU A 199 17.62 -6.34 -0.23
C LEU A 199 16.45 -6.85 -1.08
N TRP A 200 16.12 -8.14 -0.93
CA TRP A 200 14.99 -8.76 -1.62
C TRP A 200 13.64 -8.14 -1.19
N ALA A 201 13.50 -7.77 0.09
CA ALA A 201 12.33 -7.08 0.60
C ALA A 201 12.17 -5.68 -0.01
N ALA A 202 13.27 -4.91 -0.10
CA ALA A 202 13.27 -3.58 -0.71
C ALA A 202 12.87 -3.65 -2.19
N TRP A 203 13.42 -4.61 -2.95
CA TRP A 203 13.02 -4.83 -4.34
C TRP A 203 11.53 -5.24 -4.44
N ALA A 204 11.07 -6.17 -3.58
CA ALA A 204 9.67 -6.58 -3.56
C ALA A 204 8.72 -5.42 -3.26
N GLN A 205 9.10 -4.51 -2.36
CA GLN A 205 8.30 -3.35 -1.98
C GLN A 205 8.12 -2.38 -3.16
N VAL A 206 9.19 -2.09 -3.89
CA VAL A 206 9.09 -1.19 -5.05
C VAL A 206 8.26 -1.82 -6.18
N GLU A 207 8.46 -3.10 -6.50
CA GLU A 207 7.60 -3.79 -7.49
C GLU A 207 6.12 -3.81 -7.07
N ALA A 208 5.83 -3.98 -5.79
CA ALA A 208 4.48 -3.92 -5.27
C ALA A 208 3.83 -2.53 -5.45
N GLN A 209 4.60 -1.43 -5.35
CA GLN A 209 4.10 -0.08 -5.61
C GLN A 209 3.67 0.11 -7.07
N ARG A 210 4.31 -0.59 -8.01
CA ARG A 210 3.97 -0.57 -9.45
C ARG A 210 2.94 -1.63 -9.85
N GLN A 211 2.22 -2.19 -8.87
CA GLN A 211 1.19 -3.21 -9.07
C GLN A 211 1.71 -4.51 -9.71
N GLN A 212 3.03 -4.76 -9.67
CA GLN A 212 3.64 -6.00 -10.15
C GLN A 212 3.56 -7.10 -9.07
N LEU A 213 2.34 -7.44 -8.67
CA LEU A 213 2.06 -8.33 -7.53
C LEU A 213 2.73 -9.72 -7.65
N PRO A 214 2.73 -10.39 -8.82
CA PRO A 214 3.39 -11.69 -8.95
C PRO A 214 4.91 -11.60 -8.76
N ALA A 215 5.55 -10.55 -9.27
CA ALA A 215 6.99 -10.34 -9.10
C ALA A 215 7.33 -10.07 -7.63
N ALA A 216 6.60 -9.16 -6.99
CA ALA A 216 6.74 -8.85 -5.57
C ALA A 216 6.59 -10.10 -4.69
N ARG A 217 5.59 -10.95 -4.96
CA ARG A 217 5.39 -12.21 -4.23
C ARG A 217 6.60 -13.14 -4.32
N ARG A 218 7.21 -13.30 -5.51
CA ARG A 218 8.42 -14.12 -5.67
C ARG A 218 9.60 -13.56 -4.88
N LEU A 219 9.78 -12.24 -4.92
CA LEU A 219 10.88 -11.55 -4.25
C LEU A 219 10.75 -11.62 -2.72
N TYR A 220 9.55 -11.41 -2.15
CA TYR A 220 9.31 -11.61 -0.72
C TYR A 220 9.57 -13.06 -0.30
N ASN A 221 9.14 -14.04 -1.09
CA ASN A 221 9.44 -15.44 -0.80
C ASN A 221 10.95 -15.73 -0.86
N ARG A 222 11.69 -15.10 -1.77
CA ARG A 222 13.16 -15.19 -1.82
C ARG A 222 13.79 -14.57 -0.58
N ALA A 223 13.29 -13.44 -0.11
CA ALA A 223 13.71 -12.83 1.15
C ALA A 223 13.49 -13.78 2.34
N LEU A 224 12.32 -14.41 2.42
CA LEU A 224 11.97 -15.36 3.49
C LEU A 224 12.75 -16.69 3.42
N ARG A 225 13.32 -17.05 2.26
CA ARG A 225 14.28 -18.16 2.16
C ARG A 225 15.66 -17.78 2.70
N ALA A 226 16.06 -16.52 2.58
CA ALA A 226 17.33 -16.02 3.11
C ALA A 226 17.25 -15.83 4.64
N ASP A 227 16.15 -15.27 5.14
CA ASP A 227 15.84 -15.18 6.57
C ASP A 227 14.35 -15.47 6.78
N ALA A 228 14.08 -16.63 7.37
CA ALA A 228 12.73 -17.07 7.66
C ALA A 228 11.98 -16.06 8.54
N ASN A 229 12.63 -15.49 9.55
CA ASN A 229 11.98 -14.63 10.54
C ASN A 229 12.12 -13.14 10.22
N HIS A 230 12.41 -12.80 8.95
CA HIS A 230 12.51 -11.42 8.53
C HIS A 230 11.14 -10.73 8.55
N LEU A 231 10.84 -10.03 9.64
CA LEU A 231 9.53 -9.42 9.88
C LEU A 231 9.08 -8.50 8.73
N PRO A 232 9.89 -7.57 8.19
CA PRO A 232 9.48 -6.73 7.07
C PRO A 232 9.01 -7.51 5.83
N SER A 233 9.62 -8.66 5.53
CA SER A 233 9.18 -9.51 4.41
C SER A 233 7.90 -10.27 4.72
N ILE A 234 7.71 -10.71 5.97
CA ILE A 234 6.46 -11.36 6.40
C ILE A 234 5.31 -10.37 6.27
N VAL A 235 5.49 -9.15 6.78
CA VAL A 235 4.48 -8.09 6.73
C VAL A 235 4.23 -7.64 5.30
N GLY A 236 5.29 -7.37 4.53
CA GLY A 236 5.18 -6.97 3.13
C GLY A 236 4.44 -8.01 2.27
N LEU A 237 4.71 -9.30 2.48
CA LEU A 237 3.97 -10.39 1.83
C LEU A 237 2.53 -10.48 2.34
N ALA A 238 2.27 -10.33 3.64
CA ALA A 238 0.92 -10.36 4.20
C ALA A 238 0.02 -9.26 3.62
N VAL A 239 0.55 -8.03 3.52
CA VAL A 239 -0.13 -6.89 2.89
C VAL A 239 -0.38 -7.16 1.41
N LEU A 240 0.58 -7.75 0.71
CA LEU A 240 0.43 -8.11 -0.71
C LEU A 240 -0.67 -9.16 -0.92
N GLU A 241 -0.71 -10.20 -0.08
CA GLU A 241 -1.75 -11.23 -0.13
C GLU A 241 -3.13 -10.64 0.22
N ALA A 242 -3.21 -9.78 1.24
CA ALA A 242 -4.45 -9.09 1.60
C ALA A 242 -4.99 -8.24 0.45
N ARG A 243 -4.14 -7.44 -0.21
CA ARG A 243 -4.50 -6.65 -1.40
C ARG A 243 -4.94 -7.51 -2.58
N SER A 244 -4.40 -8.72 -2.68
CA SER A 244 -4.76 -9.68 -3.74
C SER A 244 -6.06 -10.44 -3.42
N GLY A 245 -6.73 -10.16 -2.30
CA GLY A 245 -7.93 -10.88 -1.84
C GLY A 245 -7.63 -12.25 -1.21
N ASN A 246 -6.36 -12.60 -1.02
CA ASN A 246 -5.93 -13.87 -0.45
C ASN A 246 -5.92 -13.80 1.09
N VAL A 247 -7.10 -13.75 1.69
CA VAL A 247 -7.26 -13.48 3.13
C VAL A 247 -6.64 -14.57 4.01
N THR A 248 -6.81 -15.86 3.69
CA THR A 248 -6.26 -16.97 4.50
C THR A 248 -4.73 -17.00 4.51
N PRO A 249 -4.03 -16.90 3.35
CA PRO A 249 -2.58 -16.71 3.34
C PRO A 249 -2.11 -15.48 4.12
N ALA A 250 -2.82 -14.35 4.00
CA ALA A 250 -2.48 -13.12 4.71
C ALA A 250 -2.55 -13.31 6.24
N LEU A 251 -3.64 -13.88 6.76
CA LEU A 251 -3.79 -14.16 8.19
C LEU A 251 -2.72 -15.08 8.76
N ARG A 252 -2.31 -16.11 8.01
CA ARG A 252 -1.20 -16.97 8.42
C ARG A 252 0.12 -16.20 8.55
N LEU A 253 0.39 -15.27 7.63
CA LEU A 253 1.58 -14.42 7.68
C LEU A 253 1.49 -13.40 8.83
N TYR A 254 0.33 -12.78 9.05
CA TYR A 254 0.14 -11.90 10.21
C TYR A 254 0.32 -12.63 11.54
N ARG A 255 -0.24 -13.84 11.70
CA ARG A 255 -0.01 -14.69 12.89
C ARG A 255 1.47 -14.99 13.10
N ARG A 256 2.21 -15.24 12.01
CA ARG A 256 3.66 -15.44 12.07
C ARG A 256 4.41 -14.18 12.49
N GLY A 257 4.01 -13.01 11.98
CA GLY A 257 4.57 -11.72 12.41
C GLY A 257 4.30 -11.43 13.88
N LEU A 258 3.08 -11.68 14.35
CA LEU A 258 2.68 -11.55 15.75
C LEU A 258 3.37 -12.55 16.68
N ALA A 259 3.79 -13.71 16.18
CA ALA A 259 4.62 -14.64 16.97
C ALA A 259 6.04 -14.10 17.21
N ILE A 260 6.54 -13.21 16.34
CA ILE A 260 7.83 -12.54 16.48
C ILE A 260 7.69 -11.27 17.33
N GLU A 261 6.68 -10.45 17.04
CA GLU A 261 6.36 -9.22 17.78
C GLU A 261 4.89 -9.21 18.26
N PRO A 262 4.58 -9.79 19.42
CA PRO A 262 3.20 -9.94 19.91
C PRO A 262 2.47 -8.62 20.21
N GLY A 263 3.21 -7.56 20.51
CA GLY A 263 2.67 -6.24 20.86
C GLY A 263 2.64 -5.25 19.69
N ASN A 264 2.89 -5.70 18.46
CA ASN A 264 2.90 -4.81 17.31
C ASN A 264 1.48 -4.39 16.92
N VAL A 265 1.10 -3.16 17.32
CA VAL A 265 -0.24 -2.58 17.12
C VAL A 265 -0.69 -2.62 15.66
N GLN A 266 0.21 -2.31 14.72
CA GLN A 266 -0.11 -2.32 13.29
C GLN A 266 -0.46 -3.72 12.78
N LEU A 267 0.23 -4.76 13.27
CA LEU A 267 -0.05 -6.15 12.91
C LEU A 267 -1.32 -6.68 13.56
N LEU A 268 -1.59 -6.30 14.81
CA LEU A 268 -2.83 -6.64 15.50
C LEU A 268 -4.04 -6.05 14.77
N HIS A 269 -3.97 -4.76 14.40
CA HIS A 269 -5.03 -4.08 13.66
C HIS A 269 -5.23 -4.66 12.26
N ALA A 270 -4.14 -4.89 11.50
CA ALA A 270 -4.23 -5.51 10.17
C ALA A 270 -4.78 -6.95 10.21
N ALA A 271 -4.41 -7.73 11.22
CA ALA A 271 -4.96 -9.07 11.42
C ALA A 271 -6.46 -9.02 11.75
N ALA A 272 -6.88 -8.10 12.63
CA ALA A 272 -8.28 -7.91 12.97
C ALA A 272 -9.12 -7.57 11.74
N GLN A 273 -8.67 -6.63 10.90
CA GLN A 273 -9.38 -6.26 9.67
C GLN A 273 -9.56 -7.45 8.71
N MET A 274 -8.54 -8.30 8.58
CA MET A 274 -8.64 -9.53 7.78
C MET A 274 -9.57 -10.57 8.41
N GLN A 275 -9.61 -10.66 9.74
CA GLN A 275 -10.53 -11.55 10.47
C GLN A 275 -11.98 -11.09 10.32
N MET A 276 -12.24 -9.78 10.35
CA MET A 276 -13.57 -9.21 10.06
C MET A 276 -14.05 -9.60 8.66
N GLN A 277 -13.18 -9.53 7.64
CA GLN A 277 -13.52 -9.96 6.27
C GLN A 277 -13.82 -11.47 6.17
N GLN A 278 -13.25 -12.30 7.04
CA GLN A 278 -13.56 -13.73 7.13
C GLN A 278 -14.76 -14.07 8.02
N GLY A 279 -15.40 -13.08 8.66
CA GLY A 279 -16.45 -13.30 9.64
C GLY A 279 -15.96 -13.88 10.98
N GLN A 280 -14.65 -13.83 11.26
CA GLN A 280 -14.06 -14.24 12.54
C GLN A 280 -14.16 -13.11 13.57
N SER A 281 -15.38 -12.72 13.90
CA SER A 281 -15.69 -11.52 14.69
C SER A 281 -15.10 -11.55 16.10
N GLU A 282 -15.14 -12.69 16.78
CA GLU A 282 -14.60 -12.84 18.14
C GLU A 282 -13.08 -12.72 18.20
N ASP A 283 -12.38 -13.28 17.21
CA ASP A 283 -10.92 -13.17 17.15
C ASP A 283 -10.51 -11.74 16.79
N ALA A 284 -11.24 -11.09 15.88
CA ALA A 284 -11.02 -9.69 15.51
C ALA A 284 -11.19 -8.77 16.73
N ARG A 285 -12.26 -8.96 17.51
CA ARG A 285 -12.51 -8.23 18.76
C ARG A 285 -11.32 -8.33 19.71
N LYS A 286 -10.85 -9.55 19.99
CA LYS A 286 -9.69 -9.78 20.88
C LYS A 286 -8.41 -9.10 20.39
N GLN A 287 -8.17 -9.04 19.08
CA GLN A 287 -7.00 -8.32 18.57
C GLN A 287 -7.17 -6.80 18.70
N LEU A 288 -8.38 -6.26 18.44
CA LEU A 288 -8.67 -4.83 18.57
C LEU A 288 -8.62 -4.37 20.04
N GLU A 289 -9.10 -5.18 20.98
CA GLU A 289 -8.99 -4.91 22.42
C GLU A 289 -7.52 -4.73 22.83
N LYS A 290 -6.63 -5.60 22.37
CA LYS A 290 -5.18 -5.45 22.62
C LYS A 290 -4.60 -4.18 22.02
N VAL A 291 -5.08 -3.76 20.86
CA VAL A 291 -4.66 -2.49 20.24
C VAL A 291 -5.10 -1.32 21.11
N ILE A 292 -6.36 -1.32 21.54
CA ILE A 292 -6.95 -0.25 22.36
C ILE A 292 -6.29 -0.20 23.75
N GLU A 293 -5.97 -1.34 24.35
CA GLU A 293 -5.22 -1.43 25.61
C GLU A 293 -3.81 -0.83 25.48
N ALA A 294 -3.14 -1.07 24.35
CA ALA A 294 -1.82 -0.51 24.09
C ALA A 294 -1.86 1.00 23.78
N GLU A 295 -2.83 1.42 22.96
CA GLU A 295 -3.02 2.78 22.46
C GLU A 295 -4.50 3.21 22.58
N PRO A 296 -4.93 3.72 23.74
CA PRO A 296 -6.32 4.13 23.96
C PRO A 296 -6.80 5.25 23.04
N SER A 297 -5.89 6.12 22.58
CA SER A 297 -6.20 7.22 21.66
C SER A 297 -6.14 6.82 20.18
N ASN A 298 -6.03 5.52 19.85
CA ASN A 298 -5.99 5.07 18.45
C ASN A 298 -7.38 5.09 17.80
N GLY A 299 -7.68 6.16 17.04
CA GLY A 299 -8.97 6.33 16.37
C GLY A 299 -9.27 5.26 15.31
N HIS A 300 -8.26 4.71 14.65
CA HIS A 300 -8.45 3.63 13.66
C HIS A 300 -8.90 2.32 14.30
N ALA A 301 -8.41 2.00 15.50
CA ALA A 301 -8.81 0.82 16.24
C ALA A 301 -10.26 0.92 16.74
N TRP A 302 -10.64 2.07 17.30
CA TRP A 302 -12.02 2.36 17.70
C TRP A 302 -12.99 2.31 16.51
N HIS A 303 -12.59 2.87 15.36
CA HIS A 303 -13.38 2.77 14.14
C HIS A 303 -13.55 1.31 13.70
N SER A 304 -12.49 0.51 13.68
CA SER A 304 -12.58 -0.92 13.35
C SER A 304 -13.45 -1.70 14.34
N MET A 305 -13.41 -1.35 15.64
CA MET A 305 -14.29 -1.94 16.64
C MET A 305 -15.76 -1.55 16.40
N GLY A 306 -16.05 -0.26 16.15
CA GLY A 306 -17.41 0.18 15.85
C GLY A 306 -17.98 -0.45 14.57
N MET A 307 -17.16 -0.59 13.52
CA MET A 307 -17.54 -1.33 12.30
C MET A 307 -17.85 -2.81 12.59
N LEU A 308 -17.12 -3.44 13.51
CA LEU A 308 -17.37 -4.82 13.92
C LEU A 308 -18.71 -4.96 14.66
N GLU A 309 -19.03 -4.02 15.56
CA GLU A 309 -20.33 -3.98 16.25
C GLU A 309 -21.49 -3.68 15.29
N GLU A 310 -21.28 -2.76 14.34
CA GLU A 310 -22.24 -2.43 13.26
C GLU A 310 -22.58 -3.69 12.45
N GLN A 311 -21.57 -4.48 12.06
CA GLN A 311 -21.76 -5.76 11.36
C GLN A 311 -22.52 -6.80 12.19
N GLN A 312 -22.47 -6.72 13.51
CA GLN A 312 -23.23 -7.58 14.43
C GLN A 312 -24.66 -7.05 14.70
N GLY A 313 -25.04 -5.89 14.14
CA GLY A 313 -26.32 -5.24 14.37
C GLY A 313 -26.42 -4.48 15.69
N LYS A 314 -25.31 -4.32 16.42
CA LYS A 314 -25.22 -3.65 17.72
C LYS A 314 -24.95 -2.16 17.53
N LEU A 315 -25.97 -1.42 17.09
CA LEU A 315 -25.83 -0.04 16.64
C LEU A 315 -25.43 0.92 17.78
N GLN A 316 -25.92 0.71 19.01
CA GLN A 316 -25.58 1.58 20.14
C GLN A 316 -24.14 1.39 20.57
N GLU A 317 -23.68 0.15 20.67
CA GLU A 317 -22.30 -0.19 20.99
C GLU A 317 -21.33 0.29 19.90
N ALA A 318 -21.76 0.27 18.63
CA ALA A 318 -21.01 0.86 17.53
C ALA A 318 -20.84 2.38 17.71
N LEU A 319 -21.93 3.10 18.04
CA LEU A 319 -21.90 4.54 18.30
C LEU A 319 -21.01 4.89 19.51
N ASP A 320 -21.04 4.09 20.57
CA ASP A 320 -20.16 4.26 21.73
C ASP A 320 -18.68 4.11 21.34
N CYS A 321 -18.37 3.11 20.51
CA CYS A 321 -17.01 2.93 19.98
C CYS A 321 -16.58 4.12 19.13
N PHE A 322 -17.45 4.60 18.23
CA PHE A 322 -17.15 5.77 17.40
C PHE A 322 -16.97 7.04 18.24
N SER A 323 -17.81 7.25 19.26
CA SER A 323 -17.70 8.38 20.19
C SER A 323 -16.34 8.40 20.92
N ARG A 324 -15.85 7.24 21.35
CA ARG A 324 -14.49 7.12 21.91
C ARG A 324 -13.41 7.42 20.87
N GLY A 325 -13.58 6.93 19.64
CA GLY A 325 -12.65 7.18 18.55
C GLY A 325 -12.61 8.64 18.06
N GLN A 326 -13.67 9.42 18.28
CA GLN A 326 -13.72 10.86 17.98
C GLN A 326 -12.76 11.68 18.86
N GLN A 327 -12.41 11.18 20.05
CA GLN A 327 -11.49 11.81 21.00
C GLN A 327 -10.01 11.46 20.72
N SER A 328 -9.73 10.86 19.56
CA SER A 328 -8.38 10.48 19.15
C SER A 328 -7.50 11.72 18.86
N ASP A 329 -6.24 11.67 19.28
CA ASP A 329 -5.22 12.68 18.94
C ASP A 329 -4.91 12.69 17.43
N ASP A 330 -5.14 11.58 16.74
CA ASP A 330 -5.00 11.49 15.30
C ASP A 330 -6.26 12.02 14.62
N ALA A 331 -6.13 13.19 14.00
CA ALA A 331 -7.22 13.81 13.23
C ALA A 331 -7.77 12.90 12.12
N ALA A 332 -6.95 12.04 11.51
CA ALA A 332 -7.43 11.13 10.46
C ALA A 332 -8.31 10.01 11.05
N GLY A 333 -7.85 9.38 12.14
CA GLY A 333 -8.62 8.44 12.94
C GLY A 333 -9.92 9.05 13.49
N ALA A 334 -9.86 10.26 14.07
CA ALA A 334 -11.04 10.94 14.61
C ALA A 334 -12.10 11.20 13.51
N LEU A 335 -11.68 11.73 12.35
CA LEU A 335 -12.58 11.99 11.22
C LEU A 335 -13.28 10.72 10.70
N LEU A 336 -12.60 9.57 10.68
CA LEU A 336 -13.22 8.29 10.32
C LEU A 336 -14.35 7.91 11.26
N ASN A 337 -14.20 8.18 12.56
CA ASN A 337 -15.23 7.89 13.55
C ASN A 337 -16.42 8.85 13.45
N PHE A 338 -16.20 10.13 13.15
CA PHE A 338 -17.30 11.07 12.85
C PHE A 338 -18.10 10.62 11.63
N GLU A 339 -17.42 10.23 10.56
CA GLU A 339 -18.05 9.76 9.32
C GLU A 339 -18.83 8.45 9.53
N ALA A 340 -18.26 7.49 10.26
CA ALA A 340 -18.93 6.23 10.56
C ALA A 340 -20.16 6.43 11.46
N ALA A 341 -20.05 7.26 12.50
CA ALA A 341 -21.20 7.61 13.34
C ALA A 341 -22.29 8.33 12.51
N ALA A 342 -21.91 9.30 11.68
CA ALA A 342 -22.87 10.02 10.83
C ALA A 342 -23.60 9.09 9.86
N ARG A 343 -22.92 8.07 9.33
CA ARG A 343 -23.53 7.04 8.46
C ARG A 343 -24.54 6.17 9.23
N VAL A 344 -24.23 5.77 10.46
CA VAL A 344 -25.17 5.02 11.31
C VAL A 344 -26.41 5.85 11.63
N GLU A 345 -26.22 7.14 11.92
CA GLU A 345 -27.31 8.10 12.16
C GLU A 345 -28.16 8.35 10.90
N GLU A 346 -27.52 8.49 9.73
CA GLU A 346 -28.18 8.58 8.42
C GLU A 346 -29.05 7.34 8.16
N PHE A 347 -28.50 6.15 8.34
CA PHE A 347 -29.25 4.89 8.16
C PHE A 347 -30.41 4.77 9.15
N SER A 348 -30.27 5.34 10.34
CA SER A 348 -31.33 5.41 11.35
C SER A 348 -32.39 6.49 11.07
N GLY A 349 -32.24 7.26 9.98
CA GLY A 349 -33.15 8.34 9.59
C GLY A 349 -32.96 9.65 10.37
N ARG A 350 -31.95 9.74 11.24
CA ARG A 350 -31.67 10.93 12.07
C ARG A 350 -30.71 11.87 11.32
N LEU A 351 -31.23 12.48 10.25
CA LEU A 351 -30.43 13.32 9.34
C LEU A 351 -29.80 14.54 10.02
N ASP A 352 -30.49 15.17 10.97
CA ASP A 352 -29.94 16.33 11.69
C ASP A 352 -28.79 15.95 12.61
N ASP A 353 -28.84 14.76 13.22
CA ASP A 353 -27.78 14.24 14.07
C ASP A 353 -26.54 13.91 13.22
N ALA A 354 -26.74 13.29 12.05
CA ALA A 354 -25.68 13.08 11.07
C ALA A 354 -25.01 14.39 10.62
N ARG A 355 -25.80 15.45 10.34
CA ARG A 355 -25.26 16.79 10.03
C ARG A 355 -24.43 17.38 11.16
N ARG A 356 -24.90 17.24 12.41
CA ARG A 356 -24.14 17.69 13.59
C ARG A 356 -22.81 16.97 13.70
N LEU A 357 -22.76 15.66 13.45
CA LEU A 357 -21.53 14.88 13.46
C LEU A 357 -20.54 15.31 12.37
N TYR A 358 -21.00 15.58 11.14
CA TYR A 358 -20.14 16.09 10.08
C TYR A 358 -19.56 17.48 10.39
N ARG A 359 -20.38 18.38 10.96
CA ARG A 359 -19.92 19.71 11.40
C ARG A 359 -18.89 19.61 12.52
N ALA A 360 -19.19 18.81 13.55
CA ALA A 360 -18.26 18.55 14.65
C ALA A 360 -16.93 17.95 14.17
N GLY A 361 -16.96 17.01 13.22
CA GLY A 361 -15.76 16.46 12.61
C GLY A 361 -14.92 17.51 11.86
N ARG A 362 -15.55 18.42 11.11
CA ARG A 362 -14.87 19.53 10.44
C ARG A 362 -14.20 20.49 11.43
N GLU A 363 -14.87 20.80 12.54
CA GLU A 363 -14.36 21.66 13.61
C GLU A 363 -13.19 21.00 14.34
N ALA A 364 -13.36 19.76 14.79
CA ALA A 364 -12.31 18.99 15.45
C ALA A 364 -11.04 18.85 14.59
N ALA A 365 -11.21 18.65 13.28
CA ALA A 365 -10.07 18.57 12.35
C ALA A 365 -9.36 19.92 12.16
N ARG A 366 -10.08 21.05 12.25
CA ARG A 366 -9.46 22.39 12.22
C ARG A 366 -8.68 22.66 13.50
N ASP A 367 -9.23 22.30 14.65
CA ASP A 367 -8.60 22.50 15.95
C ASP A 367 -7.35 21.64 16.14
N ALA A 368 -7.39 20.38 15.69
CA ALA A 368 -6.22 19.50 15.72
C ALA A 368 -5.10 19.94 14.77
N ARG A 369 -5.43 20.69 13.71
CA ARG A 369 -4.50 21.12 12.66
C ARG A 369 -4.18 22.62 12.71
N ARG A 370 -3.97 23.21 13.89
CA ARG A 370 -3.62 24.65 14.07
C ARG A 370 -2.50 25.22 13.17
N ASN A 371 -1.76 24.41 12.39
CA ASN A 371 -0.78 24.82 11.37
C ASN A 371 -1.01 24.31 9.91
N GLU A 372 -2.11 23.60 9.59
CA GLU A 372 -2.45 23.19 8.22
C GLU A 372 -3.94 23.51 7.90
N SER A 373 -4.21 24.32 6.88
CA SER A 373 -5.53 24.94 6.67
C SER A 373 -6.63 24.04 6.06
N ALA A 374 -6.37 22.74 5.86
CA ALA A 374 -7.20 21.89 4.99
C ALA A 374 -7.73 20.65 5.73
N VAL A 375 -9.07 20.50 5.80
CA VAL A 375 -9.77 19.29 6.27
C VAL A 375 -9.71 18.24 5.17
N SER A 376 -9.54 16.95 5.50
CA SER A 376 -9.40 15.89 4.48
C SER A 376 -10.42 16.01 3.32
N PRO A 377 -9.97 16.15 2.05
CA PRO A 377 -10.87 16.25 0.89
C PRO A 377 -11.82 15.05 0.79
N ARG A 378 -11.35 13.87 1.22
CA ARG A 378 -12.17 12.65 1.31
C ARG A 378 -13.36 12.86 2.25
N PHE A 379 -13.15 13.45 3.42
CA PHE A 379 -14.21 13.68 4.41
C PHE A 379 -15.26 14.67 3.89
N LEU A 380 -14.82 15.75 3.25
CA LEU A 380 -15.73 16.72 2.62
C LEU A 380 -16.55 16.09 1.49
N ARG A 381 -15.93 15.23 0.67
CA ARG A 381 -16.64 14.48 -0.38
C ARG A 381 -17.72 13.56 0.19
N GLU A 382 -17.45 12.86 1.29
CA GLU A 382 -18.43 11.96 1.92
C GLU A 382 -19.58 12.74 2.57
N TRP A 383 -19.30 13.90 3.18
CA TRP A 383 -20.34 14.82 3.64
C TRP A 383 -21.17 15.36 2.46
N ALA A 384 -20.54 15.77 1.36
CA ALA A 384 -21.25 16.23 0.16
C ALA A 384 -22.18 15.14 -0.42
N LEU A 385 -21.72 13.88 -0.41
CA LEU A 385 -22.53 12.73 -0.82
C LEU A 385 -23.72 12.51 0.12
N PHE A 386 -23.53 12.68 1.43
CA PHE A 386 -24.62 12.67 2.40
C PHE A 386 -25.65 13.78 2.10
N GLU A 387 -25.24 15.04 1.93
CA GLU A 387 -26.18 16.15 1.66
C GLU A 387 -26.91 15.95 0.31
N LYS A 388 -26.22 15.42 -0.70
CA LYS A 388 -26.81 15.04 -1.99
C LYS A 388 -27.91 13.97 -1.84
N ARG A 389 -27.74 13.00 -0.93
CA ARG A 389 -28.76 11.99 -0.61
C ARG A 389 -29.90 12.58 0.21
N ALA A 390 -29.58 13.43 1.18
CA ALA A 390 -30.54 14.14 2.02
C ALA A 390 -31.36 15.22 1.28
N GLY A 391 -30.94 15.60 0.06
CA GLY A 391 -31.65 16.55 -0.81
C GLY A 391 -31.16 18.00 -0.74
N ASN A 392 -30.16 18.29 0.10
CA ASN A 392 -29.55 19.63 0.21
C ASN A 392 -28.51 19.85 -0.89
N LEU A 393 -28.97 20.06 -2.12
CA LEU A 393 -28.10 20.10 -3.29
C LEU A 393 -27.13 21.30 -3.29
N GLU A 394 -27.53 22.45 -2.73
CA GLU A 394 -26.69 23.65 -2.63
C GLU A 394 -25.51 23.45 -1.69
N GLU A 395 -25.75 22.92 -0.48
CA GLU A 395 -24.70 22.61 0.49
C GLU A 395 -23.76 21.52 -0.05
N ALA A 396 -24.32 20.50 -0.70
CA ALA A 396 -23.53 19.46 -1.35
C ALA A 396 -22.57 20.05 -2.39
N ALA A 397 -23.01 21.02 -3.19
CA ALA A 397 -22.19 21.67 -4.20
C ALA A 397 -21.05 22.50 -3.57
N ALA A 398 -21.35 23.25 -2.51
CA ALA A 398 -20.33 23.99 -1.76
C ALA A 398 -19.26 23.04 -1.18
N LEU A 399 -19.67 21.90 -0.62
CA LEU A 399 -18.75 20.90 -0.06
C LEU A 399 -17.91 20.20 -1.15
N PHE A 400 -18.48 19.89 -2.32
CA PHE A 400 -17.70 19.37 -3.45
C PHE A 400 -16.71 20.39 -3.99
N ALA A 401 -17.09 21.67 -4.08
CA ALA A 401 -16.20 22.75 -4.49
C ALA A 401 -15.04 22.91 -3.50
N ASP A 402 -15.31 22.89 -2.19
CA ASP A 402 -14.30 22.92 -1.12
C ASP A 402 -13.35 21.71 -1.22
N ALA A 403 -13.87 20.51 -1.52
CA ALA A 403 -13.06 19.30 -1.68
C ALA A 403 -12.17 19.37 -2.93
N ALA A 404 -12.73 19.82 -4.05
CA ALA A 404 -12.02 19.96 -5.33
C ALA A 404 -10.94 21.05 -5.29
N ALA A 405 -11.19 22.16 -4.57
CA ALA A 405 -10.20 23.21 -4.37
C ALA A 405 -8.97 22.72 -3.56
N GLN A 406 -9.17 21.80 -2.62
CA GLN A 406 -8.09 21.24 -1.81
C GLN A 406 -7.32 20.11 -2.51
N ASN A 407 -7.99 19.34 -3.37
CA ASN A 407 -7.35 18.34 -4.20
C ASN A 407 -7.93 18.38 -5.62
N ALA A 408 -7.32 19.22 -6.46
CA ALA A 408 -7.73 19.37 -7.85
C ALA A 408 -7.54 18.08 -8.66
N ASN A 409 -6.68 17.16 -8.24
CA ASN A 409 -6.38 15.92 -8.96
C ASN A 409 -7.26 14.72 -8.56
N ASP A 410 -8.30 14.91 -7.74
CA ASP A 410 -9.21 13.83 -7.34
C ASP A 410 -10.33 13.62 -8.36
N GLU A 411 -10.17 12.59 -9.20
CA GLU A 411 -11.12 12.26 -10.27
C GLU A 411 -12.51 11.90 -9.73
N ARG A 412 -12.58 11.33 -8.52
CA ARG A 412 -13.84 10.90 -7.92
C ARG A 412 -14.65 12.09 -7.43
N THR A 413 -13.97 13.11 -6.93
CA THR A 413 -14.61 14.37 -6.52
C THR A 413 -15.24 15.04 -7.74
N TRP A 414 -14.49 15.21 -8.83
CA TRP A 414 -15.01 15.83 -10.07
C TRP A 414 -16.18 15.05 -10.68
N LEU A 415 -16.09 13.72 -10.75
CA LEU A 415 -17.20 12.89 -11.24
C LEU A 415 -18.47 13.07 -10.41
N GLN A 416 -18.37 13.00 -9.08
CA GLN A 416 -19.54 13.13 -8.20
C GLN A 416 -20.11 14.54 -8.19
N PHE A 417 -19.25 15.55 -8.33
CA PHE A 417 -19.64 16.95 -8.43
C PHE A 417 -20.37 17.24 -9.75
N GLY A 418 -19.84 16.83 -10.90
CA GLY A 418 -20.53 16.98 -12.19
C GLY A 418 -21.89 16.26 -12.22
N LEU A 419 -21.98 15.06 -11.61
CA LEU A 419 -23.26 14.35 -11.45
C LEU A 419 -24.25 15.08 -10.53
N LEU A 420 -23.77 15.84 -9.53
CA LEU A 420 -24.61 16.70 -8.69
C LEU A 420 -25.10 17.92 -9.47
N GLU A 421 -24.20 18.63 -10.16
CA GLU A 421 -24.52 19.81 -10.95
C GLU A 421 -25.54 19.50 -12.05
N ARG A 422 -25.41 18.33 -12.70
CA ARG A 422 -26.42 17.79 -13.61
C ARG A 422 -27.79 17.68 -12.93
N ARG A 423 -27.86 17.16 -11.70
CA ARG A 423 -29.11 17.03 -10.93
C ARG A 423 -29.69 18.39 -10.54
N ARG A 424 -28.83 19.41 -10.34
CA ARG A 424 -29.22 20.80 -10.10
C ARG A 424 -29.67 21.53 -11.37
N GLY A 425 -29.49 20.93 -12.55
CA GLY A 425 -29.74 21.58 -13.84
C GLY A 425 -28.68 22.62 -14.23
N GLN A 426 -27.52 22.61 -13.60
CA GLN A 426 -26.41 23.52 -13.87
C GLN A 426 -25.49 22.94 -14.95
N TRP A 427 -25.95 23.00 -16.20
CA TRP A 427 -25.29 22.33 -17.34
C TRP A 427 -23.85 22.79 -17.58
N VAL A 428 -23.59 24.11 -17.50
CA VAL A 428 -22.24 24.67 -17.70
C VAL A 428 -21.28 24.19 -16.61
N SER A 429 -21.69 24.33 -15.34
CA SER A 429 -20.93 23.86 -14.18
C SER A 429 -20.64 22.36 -14.26
N ALA A 430 -21.60 21.55 -14.72
CA ALA A 430 -21.43 20.11 -14.90
C ALA A 430 -20.37 19.79 -15.98
N ARG A 431 -20.37 20.52 -17.11
CA ARG A 431 -19.35 20.38 -18.16
C ARG A 431 -17.96 20.71 -17.64
N ASP A 432 -17.81 21.85 -16.96
CA ASP A 432 -16.52 22.26 -16.36
C ASP A 432 -15.98 21.20 -15.38
N CYS A 433 -16.87 20.57 -14.60
CA CYS A 433 -16.49 19.49 -13.69
C CYS A 433 -16.00 18.24 -14.45
N PHE A 434 -16.67 17.85 -15.53
CA PHE A 434 -16.28 16.68 -16.31
C PHE A 434 -15.00 16.90 -17.11
N GLU A 435 -14.81 18.11 -17.65
CA GLU A 435 -13.58 18.51 -18.34
C GLU A 435 -12.38 18.40 -17.39
N LYS A 436 -12.44 19.03 -16.21
CA LYS A 436 -11.41 18.90 -15.17
C LYS A 436 -11.20 17.46 -14.74
N GLY A 437 -12.28 16.68 -14.64
CA GLY A 437 -12.20 15.25 -14.34
C GLY A 437 -11.40 14.45 -15.36
N ILE A 438 -11.56 14.75 -16.65
CA ILE A 438 -10.81 14.11 -17.75
C ILE A 438 -9.35 14.58 -17.77
N GLU A 439 -9.07 15.86 -17.55
CA GLU A 439 -7.70 16.37 -17.42
C GLU A 439 -6.92 15.62 -16.34
N CYS A 440 -7.59 15.33 -15.21
CA CYS A 440 -7.00 14.60 -14.09
C CYS A 440 -6.83 13.11 -14.39
N ALA A 441 -7.85 12.48 -14.97
CA ALA A 441 -7.88 11.04 -15.23
C ALA A 441 -8.40 10.73 -16.64
N PRO A 442 -7.56 10.87 -17.68
CA PRO A 442 -8.00 10.68 -19.06
C PRO A 442 -8.45 9.24 -19.36
N HIS A 443 -8.05 8.27 -18.53
CA HIS A 443 -8.34 6.85 -18.69
C HIS A 443 -9.49 6.39 -17.77
N ASN A 444 -10.29 7.32 -17.21
CA ASN A 444 -11.46 7.00 -16.43
C ASN A 444 -12.73 7.01 -17.31
N PRO A 445 -13.28 5.84 -17.69
CA PRO A 445 -14.39 5.78 -18.64
C PRO A 445 -15.72 6.32 -18.08
N TYR A 446 -15.88 6.36 -16.76
CA TYR A 446 -17.12 6.81 -16.12
C TYR A 446 -17.36 8.32 -16.28
N ILE A 447 -16.29 9.09 -16.45
CA ILE A 447 -16.39 10.55 -16.65
C ILE A 447 -16.91 10.84 -18.07
N TYR A 448 -16.34 10.19 -19.09
CA TYR A 448 -16.85 10.27 -20.47
C TYR A 448 -18.30 9.80 -20.56
N GLN A 449 -18.64 8.69 -19.90
CA GLN A 449 -20.02 8.20 -19.87
C GLN A 449 -20.96 9.24 -19.26
N ALA A 450 -20.61 9.80 -18.10
CA ALA A 450 -21.44 10.79 -17.42
C ALA A 450 -21.62 12.09 -18.24
N TRP A 451 -20.57 12.53 -18.92
CA TRP A 451 -20.61 13.73 -19.77
C TRP A 451 -21.38 13.49 -21.07
N ALA A 452 -21.15 12.39 -21.78
CA ALA A 452 -21.90 12.10 -22.99
C ALA A 452 -23.41 11.96 -22.72
N VAL A 453 -23.78 11.37 -21.58
CA VAL A 453 -25.19 11.32 -21.14
C VAL A 453 -25.73 12.71 -20.78
N LEU A 454 -24.90 13.61 -20.25
CA LEU A 454 -25.27 15.02 -20.02
C LEU A 454 -25.63 15.71 -21.34
N GLU A 455 -24.78 15.57 -22.38
CA GLU A 455 -25.02 16.19 -23.68
C GLU A 455 -26.24 15.61 -24.39
N LYS A 456 -26.43 14.29 -24.31
CA LYS A 456 -27.67 13.63 -24.76
C LYS A 456 -28.92 14.21 -24.08
N MET A 457 -28.87 14.44 -22.76
CA MET A 457 -29.98 15.06 -22.02
C MET A 457 -30.19 16.53 -22.40
N ALA A 458 -29.14 17.24 -22.81
CA ALA A 458 -29.22 18.60 -23.34
C ALA A 458 -29.73 18.66 -24.79
N GLY A 459 -29.84 17.50 -25.46
CA GLY A 459 -30.28 17.38 -26.86
C GLY A 459 -29.16 17.55 -27.89
N ASP A 460 -27.90 17.62 -27.46
CA ASP A 460 -26.73 17.72 -28.34
C ASP A 460 -26.10 16.33 -28.55
N ASN A 461 -26.70 15.57 -29.48
CA ASN A 461 -26.27 14.21 -29.76
C ASN A 461 -24.92 14.14 -30.49
N ASP A 462 -24.55 15.18 -31.23
CA ASP A 462 -23.26 15.25 -31.93
C ASP A 462 -22.12 15.46 -30.93
N ALA A 463 -22.29 16.36 -29.96
CA ALA A 463 -21.35 16.51 -28.85
C ALA A 463 -21.25 15.22 -28.02
N ALA A 464 -22.38 14.54 -27.76
CA ALA A 464 -22.39 13.27 -27.05
C ALA A 464 -21.56 12.19 -27.79
N ARG A 465 -21.70 12.09 -29.11
CA ARG A 465 -20.90 11.17 -29.95
C ARG A 465 -19.42 11.46 -29.89
N ASP A 466 -19.03 12.72 -29.94
CA ASP A 466 -17.63 13.11 -29.89
C ASP A 466 -17.00 12.71 -28.55
N ILE A 467 -17.71 12.92 -27.44
CA ILE A 467 -17.27 12.47 -26.11
C ILE A 467 -17.19 10.94 -26.03
N PHE A 468 -18.19 10.21 -26.56
CA PHE A 468 -18.13 8.74 -26.61
C PHE A 468 -16.93 8.24 -27.42
N ARG A 469 -16.63 8.87 -28.55
CA ARG A 469 -15.48 8.54 -29.40
C ARG A 469 -14.15 8.79 -28.68
N GLN A 470 -14.04 9.93 -27.99
CA GLN A 470 -12.87 10.24 -27.14
C GLN A 470 -12.71 9.21 -26.01
N GLY A 471 -13.81 8.89 -25.31
CA GLY A 471 -13.82 7.91 -24.24
C GLY A 471 -13.43 6.51 -24.71
N ASN A 472 -13.91 6.06 -25.88
CA ASN A 472 -13.56 4.76 -26.44
C ASN A 472 -12.11 4.70 -26.93
N THR A 473 -11.55 5.83 -27.37
CA THR A 473 -10.13 5.94 -27.74
C THR A 473 -9.24 5.80 -26.51
N SER A 474 -9.61 6.45 -25.41
CA SER A 474 -8.85 6.40 -24.15
C SER A 474 -9.06 5.08 -23.38
N CYS A 475 -10.27 4.54 -23.43
CA CYS A 475 -10.72 3.38 -22.67
C CYS A 475 -11.41 2.36 -23.60
N PRO A 476 -10.66 1.67 -24.47
CA PRO A 476 -11.26 0.75 -25.43
C PRO A 476 -11.94 -0.42 -24.73
N LYS A 477 -13.06 -0.87 -25.29
CA LYS A 477 -13.84 -2.03 -24.80
C LYS A 477 -14.42 -1.85 -23.39
N HIS A 478 -14.68 -0.62 -22.95
CA HIS A 478 -15.42 -0.41 -21.71
C HIS A 478 -16.93 -0.60 -21.93
N ALA A 479 -17.49 -1.67 -21.38
CA ALA A 479 -18.87 -2.07 -21.64
C ALA A 479 -19.93 -0.99 -21.27
N PRO A 480 -19.91 -0.34 -20.08
CA PRO A 480 -20.86 0.74 -19.77
C PRO A 480 -20.85 1.91 -20.77
N LEU A 481 -19.66 2.34 -21.21
CA LEU A 481 -19.51 3.46 -22.15
C LEU A 481 -20.05 3.09 -23.53
N LEU A 482 -19.71 1.90 -24.03
CA LEU A 482 -20.18 1.39 -25.32
C LEU A 482 -21.68 1.11 -25.33
N MET A 483 -22.25 0.68 -24.20
CA MET A 483 -23.69 0.50 -24.04
C MET A 483 -24.44 1.82 -24.22
N GLU A 484 -24.03 2.88 -23.52
CA GLU A 484 -24.69 4.19 -23.62
C GLU A 484 -24.55 4.79 -25.02
N TRP A 485 -23.40 4.60 -25.68
CA TRP A 485 -23.22 5.02 -27.07
C TRP A 485 -24.11 4.23 -28.03
N ALA A 486 -24.18 2.90 -27.87
CA ALA A 486 -25.05 2.06 -28.69
C ALA A 486 -26.54 2.44 -28.54
N LEU A 487 -26.97 2.79 -27.32
CA LEU A 487 -28.32 3.27 -27.05
C LEU A 487 -28.60 4.61 -27.74
N LEU A 488 -27.65 5.55 -27.74
CA LEU A 488 -27.77 6.80 -28.49
C LEU A 488 -27.94 6.54 -29.99
N GLU A 489 -27.09 5.69 -30.59
CA GLU A 489 -27.18 5.37 -32.01
C GLU A 489 -28.48 4.63 -32.36
N ALA A 490 -28.97 3.78 -31.47
CA ALA A 490 -30.25 3.10 -31.64
C ALA A 490 -31.45 4.07 -31.66
N GLU A 491 -31.43 5.08 -30.79
CA GLU A 491 -32.46 6.14 -30.74
C GLU A 491 -32.47 6.99 -32.01
N GLU A 492 -31.30 7.27 -32.59
CA GLU A 492 -31.18 7.98 -33.87
C GLU A 492 -31.47 7.12 -35.11
N GLY A 493 -31.65 5.81 -34.94
CA GLY A 493 -31.94 4.87 -36.04
C GLY A 493 -30.70 4.31 -36.74
N ASN A 494 -29.50 4.53 -36.20
CA ASN A 494 -28.23 4.00 -36.70
C ASN A 494 -28.00 2.55 -36.25
N ASP A 495 -28.92 1.67 -36.61
CA ASP A 495 -28.99 0.28 -36.14
C ASP A 495 -27.74 -0.56 -36.43
N ALA A 496 -27.02 -0.28 -37.51
CA ALA A 496 -25.79 -1.00 -37.85
C ALA A 496 -24.66 -0.66 -36.85
N MET A 497 -24.50 0.63 -36.58
CA MET A 497 -23.51 1.14 -35.61
C MET A 497 -23.85 0.68 -34.19
N ALA A 498 -25.13 0.78 -33.79
CA ALA A 498 -25.58 0.33 -32.47
C ALA A 498 -25.22 -1.14 -32.21
N ARG A 499 -25.44 -2.03 -33.20
CA ARG A 499 -25.06 -3.46 -33.09
C ARG A 499 -23.57 -3.67 -32.99
N GLU A 500 -22.78 -2.91 -33.75
CA GLU A 500 -21.34 -2.97 -33.68
C GLU A 500 -20.86 -2.60 -32.27
N LEU A 501 -21.33 -1.48 -31.73
CA LEU A 501 -20.98 -1.00 -30.38
C LEU A 501 -21.41 -1.99 -29.28
N PHE A 502 -22.62 -2.56 -29.37
CA PHE A 502 -23.07 -3.61 -28.45
C PHE A 502 -22.17 -4.85 -28.53
N SER A 503 -21.79 -5.28 -29.73
CA SER A 503 -20.91 -6.43 -29.92
C SER A 503 -19.50 -6.18 -29.38
N GLN A 504 -18.95 -4.96 -29.56
CA GLN A 504 -17.66 -4.55 -29.03
C GLN A 504 -17.67 -4.53 -27.50
N GLY A 505 -18.76 -4.04 -26.88
CA GLY A 505 -18.91 -4.01 -25.43
C GLY A 505 -19.14 -5.40 -24.83
N ALA A 506 -19.86 -6.29 -25.52
CA ALA A 506 -20.03 -7.68 -25.10
C ALA A 506 -18.76 -8.52 -25.26
N ALA A 507 -17.88 -8.17 -26.20
CA ALA A 507 -16.56 -8.77 -26.37
C ALA A 507 -15.54 -8.31 -25.30
N ALA A 508 -15.91 -7.38 -24.42
CA ALA A 508 -15.11 -7.02 -23.25
C ALA A 508 -15.08 -8.19 -22.25
N GLY A 509 -13.92 -8.48 -21.66
CA GLY A 509 -13.63 -9.77 -21.04
C GLY A 509 -14.64 -10.31 -20.01
N GLN A 510 -15.29 -9.46 -19.21
CA GLN A 510 -16.37 -9.89 -18.31
C GLN A 510 -17.74 -9.50 -18.84
N PRO A 511 -18.74 -10.41 -18.78
CA PRO A 511 -20.09 -10.12 -19.24
C PRO A 511 -20.73 -9.01 -18.39
N HIS A 512 -21.04 -7.88 -19.03
CA HIS A 512 -21.74 -6.76 -18.41
C HIS A 512 -23.25 -6.95 -18.53
N LEU A 513 -23.90 -7.31 -17.43
CA LEU A 513 -25.33 -7.65 -17.39
C LEU A 513 -26.24 -6.54 -17.95
N PRO A 514 -26.07 -5.24 -17.58
CA PRO A 514 -26.90 -4.19 -18.15
C PRO A 514 -26.76 -4.06 -19.67
N LEU A 515 -25.57 -4.29 -20.22
CA LEU A 515 -25.34 -4.21 -21.67
C LEU A 515 -26.05 -5.34 -22.41
N LEU A 516 -25.96 -6.58 -21.90
CA LEU A 516 -26.65 -7.72 -22.50
C LEU A 516 -28.17 -7.53 -22.48
N SER A 517 -28.70 -6.99 -21.37
CA SER A 517 -30.12 -6.66 -21.26
C SER A 517 -30.53 -5.58 -22.27
N ALA A 518 -29.77 -4.48 -22.35
CA ALA A 518 -30.03 -3.39 -23.29
C ALA A 518 -29.99 -3.88 -24.75
N TRP A 519 -29.00 -4.71 -25.11
CA TRP A 519 -28.87 -5.27 -26.45
C TRP A 519 -30.03 -6.23 -26.79
N ALA A 520 -30.45 -7.07 -25.83
CA ALA A 520 -31.59 -7.96 -26.03
C ALA A 520 -32.89 -7.19 -26.30
N SER A 521 -33.14 -6.14 -25.51
CA SER A 521 -34.30 -5.24 -25.71
C SER A 521 -34.24 -4.52 -27.05
N PHE A 522 -33.05 -4.05 -27.46
CA PHE A 522 -32.85 -3.43 -28.77
C PHE A 522 -33.17 -4.40 -29.93
N GLU A 523 -32.68 -5.64 -29.90
CA GLU A 523 -32.94 -6.60 -30.98
C GLU A 523 -34.41 -7.05 -31.02
N GLU A 524 -35.08 -7.15 -29.87
CA GLU A 524 -36.51 -7.43 -29.77
C GLU A 524 -37.35 -6.31 -30.41
N GLN A 525 -37.02 -5.05 -30.11
CA GLN A 525 -37.68 -3.88 -30.73
C GLN A 525 -37.51 -3.84 -32.25
N ARG A 526 -36.40 -4.38 -32.77
CA ARG A 526 -36.13 -4.51 -34.22
C ARG A 526 -36.59 -5.83 -34.83
N GLY A 527 -37.36 -6.65 -34.08
CA GLY A 527 -37.98 -7.88 -34.55
C GLY A 527 -37.05 -9.10 -34.67
N ARG A 528 -35.82 -9.03 -34.15
CA ARG A 528 -34.85 -10.15 -34.17
C ARG A 528 -34.95 -11.01 -32.91
N ASN A 529 -36.13 -11.58 -32.69
CA ASN A 529 -36.46 -12.34 -31.48
C ASN A 529 -35.52 -13.52 -31.20
N GLY A 530 -34.97 -14.17 -32.24
CA GLY A 530 -33.99 -15.25 -32.08
C GLY A 530 -32.65 -14.76 -31.48
N MET A 531 -32.19 -13.58 -31.87
CA MET A 531 -30.98 -12.98 -31.29
C MET A 531 -31.24 -12.48 -29.86
N ALA A 532 -32.39 -11.84 -29.64
CA ALA A 532 -32.81 -11.39 -28.31
C ALA A 532 -32.89 -12.55 -27.30
N ALA A 533 -33.44 -13.70 -27.71
CA ALA A 533 -33.49 -14.91 -26.88
C ALA A 533 -32.09 -15.45 -26.51
N ASN A 534 -31.16 -15.47 -27.47
CA ASN A 534 -29.78 -15.88 -27.24
C ASN A 534 -29.07 -14.94 -26.23
N LEU A 535 -29.25 -13.62 -26.38
CA LEU A 535 -28.67 -12.63 -25.46
C LEU A 535 -29.25 -12.77 -24.03
N ARG A 536 -30.54 -13.06 -23.88
CA ARG A 536 -31.15 -13.36 -22.57
C ARG A 536 -30.57 -14.63 -21.95
N GLN A 537 -30.33 -15.67 -22.74
CA GLN A 537 -29.68 -16.89 -22.26
C GLN A 537 -28.25 -16.60 -21.77
N GLN A 538 -27.50 -15.75 -22.48
CA GLN A 538 -26.17 -15.31 -22.04
C GLN A 538 -26.23 -14.48 -20.76
N TYR A 539 -27.23 -13.60 -20.63
CA TYR A 539 -27.49 -12.84 -19.41
C TYR A 539 -27.75 -13.76 -18.21
N GLU A 540 -28.64 -14.76 -18.36
CA GLU A 540 -28.96 -15.73 -17.31
C GLU A 540 -27.72 -16.54 -16.90
N ALA A 541 -26.96 -17.05 -17.88
CA ALA A 541 -25.72 -17.79 -17.62
C ALA A 541 -24.68 -16.93 -16.87
N ALA A 542 -24.53 -15.65 -17.24
CA ALA A 542 -23.65 -14.73 -16.55
C ALA A 542 -24.12 -14.42 -15.12
N GLN A 543 -25.43 -14.29 -14.92
CA GLN A 543 -26.03 -14.05 -13.60
C GLN A 543 -25.88 -15.28 -12.67
N GLU A 544 -26.05 -16.50 -13.19
CA GLU A 544 -25.81 -17.74 -12.44
C GLU A 544 -24.32 -17.93 -12.11
N GLY A 545 -23.43 -17.59 -13.04
CA GLY A 545 -21.98 -17.55 -12.82
C GLY A 545 -21.59 -16.61 -11.69
N ALA A 546 -22.18 -15.41 -11.64
CA ALA A 546 -21.96 -14.46 -10.55
C ALA A 546 -22.44 -15.00 -9.18
N LYS A 547 -23.62 -15.64 -9.14
CA LYS A 547 -24.16 -16.25 -7.91
C LYS A 547 -23.34 -17.44 -7.40
N THR A 548 -22.73 -18.21 -8.30
CA THR A 548 -21.87 -19.36 -7.92
C THR A 548 -20.51 -18.91 -7.39
N ILE A 549 -19.98 -17.80 -7.91
CA ILE A 549 -18.76 -17.16 -7.38
C ILE A 549 -19.03 -16.58 -5.98
N GLU A 550 -20.17 -15.95 -5.73
CA GLU A 550 -20.55 -15.45 -4.39
C GLU A 550 -20.78 -16.57 -3.36
N LYS A 551 -21.24 -17.76 -3.78
CA LYS A 551 -21.54 -18.87 -2.85
C LYS A 551 -20.41 -19.87 -2.64
N GLY A 552 -19.21 -19.65 -3.20
CA GLY A 552 -18.04 -20.52 -2.98
C GLY A 552 -18.24 -22.00 -3.34
N THR A 553 -19.28 -22.34 -4.10
CA THR A 553 -19.58 -23.72 -4.50
C THR A 553 -19.06 -23.95 -5.91
N LYS A 554 -18.03 -24.80 -6.02
CA LYS A 554 -17.51 -25.28 -7.32
C LYS A 554 -18.68 -25.75 -8.20
N PRO A 555 -18.68 -25.44 -9.52
CA PRO A 555 -19.74 -25.92 -10.39
C PRO A 555 -19.78 -27.45 -10.35
N LYS A 556 -20.93 -28.01 -9.93
CA LYS A 556 -21.21 -29.43 -10.11
C LYS A 556 -21.21 -29.71 -11.60
N THR A 557 -20.17 -30.38 -12.09
CA THR A 557 -20.20 -31.00 -13.42
C THR A 557 -21.39 -31.94 -13.48
N LEU A 558 -22.45 -31.53 -14.19
CA LEU A 558 -23.58 -32.37 -14.54
C LEU A 558 -23.03 -33.54 -15.39
N ARG A 559 -22.84 -34.69 -14.76
CA ARG A 559 -22.73 -35.96 -15.49
C ARG A 559 -24.09 -36.25 -16.13
N PRO A 560 -24.17 -36.64 -17.41
CA PRO A 560 -25.43 -37.06 -17.99
C PRO A 560 -25.95 -38.31 -17.28
N LYS A 561 -27.25 -38.30 -16.94
CA LYS A 561 -27.98 -39.41 -16.33
C LYS A 561 -27.86 -40.66 -17.21
N LYS A 562 -27.49 -41.79 -16.61
CA LYS A 562 -27.62 -43.12 -17.23
C LYS A 562 -29.08 -43.55 -17.21
N GLU A 563 -29.63 -43.91 -18.37
CA GLU A 563 -30.85 -44.71 -18.50
C GLU A 563 -30.59 -46.19 -18.16
N PRO A 564 -31.61 -46.98 -17.76
CA PRO A 564 -31.42 -48.36 -17.33
C PRO A 564 -31.60 -49.41 -18.45
N ALA A 565 -30.66 -50.36 -18.43
CA ALA A 565 -30.73 -51.80 -18.76
C ALA A 565 -31.24 -52.32 -20.12
N ALA A 566 -30.36 -53.03 -20.85
CA ALA A 566 -30.65 -54.31 -21.50
C ALA A 566 -29.35 -55.12 -21.80
N LYS A 567 -29.45 -56.45 -21.67
CA LYS A 567 -28.39 -57.48 -21.81
C LYS A 567 -27.98 -57.72 -23.28
N GLN A 568 -26.70 -58.04 -23.54
CA GLN A 568 -26.19 -59.27 -24.20
C GLN A 568 -24.77 -59.16 -24.81
N SER A 569 -23.93 -60.14 -24.46
CA SER A 569 -22.84 -60.85 -25.17
C SER A 569 -21.80 -60.13 -26.07
N GLN A 570 -20.53 -60.35 -25.67
CA GLN A 570 -19.33 -60.76 -26.43
C GLN A 570 -18.90 -60.04 -27.74
N GLY A 571 -17.60 -59.69 -27.81
CA GLY A 571 -16.89 -59.46 -29.07
C GLY A 571 -15.70 -58.51 -28.94
N GLU A 572 -14.50 -59.08 -28.74
CA GLU A 572 -13.21 -58.40 -28.75
C GLU A 572 -12.89 -57.78 -30.14
N ASN A 573 -12.51 -56.49 -30.18
CA ASN A 573 -11.48 -55.89 -31.07
C ASN A 573 -11.62 -54.36 -31.16
N ARG A 574 -11.14 -53.60 -30.15
CA ARG A 574 -10.83 -52.16 -30.29
C ARG A 574 -9.81 -51.71 -29.22
N SER A 575 -8.53 -52.07 -29.35
CA SER A 575 -7.49 -51.65 -28.37
C SER A 575 -6.44 -50.67 -28.90
N SER A 576 -6.41 -50.30 -30.19
CA SER A 576 -5.49 -49.27 -30.70
C SER A 576 -6.13 -47.88 -30.78
N ARG A 577 -7.34 -47.78 -31.34
CA ARG A 577 -8.04 -46.49 -31.56
C ARG A 577 -8.47 -45.77 -30.26
N ALA A 578 -8.62 -46.51 -29.17
CA ALA A 578 -8.99 -45.96 -27.86
C ALA A 578 -7.80 -45.36 -27.10
N LYS A 579 -6.56 -45.81 -27.39
CA LYS A 579 -5.35 -45.24 -26.79
C LYS A 579 -4.99 -43.90 -27.45
N ASP A 580 -5.08 -43.82 -28.77
CA ASP A 580 -4.80 -42.58 -29.51
C ASP A 580 -5.81 -41.46 -29.20
N GLN A 581 -7.08 -41.81 -28.98
CA GLN A 581 -8.11 -40.84 -28.57
C GLN A 581 -7.95 -40.38 -27.10
N ALA A 582 -7.45 -41.25 -26.22
CA ALA A 582 -7.18 -40.89 -24.83
C ALA A 582 -5.94 -40.00 -24.70
N GLU A 583 -4.94 -40.16 -25.57
CA GLU A 583 -3.74 -39.34 -25.60
C GLU A 583 -4.01 -37.96 -26.20
N GLN A 584 -4.80 -37.87 -27.28
CA GLN A 584 -5.29 -36.60 -27.82
C GLN A 584 -6.18 -35.82 -26.84
N ALA A 585 -6.99 -36.53 -26.03
CA ALA A 585 -7.80 -35.91 -24.98
C ALA A 585 -6.93 -35.32 -23.84
N ARG A 586 -5.84 -36.00 -23.46
CA ARG A 586 -4.91 -35.50 -22.44
C ARG A 586 -4.09 -34.30 -22.91
N GLU A 587 -3.68 -34.27 -24.19
CA GLU A 587 -3.00 -33.11 -24.75
C GLU A 587 -3.93 -31.89 -24.89
N THR A 588 -5.21 -32.10 -25.22
CA THR A 588 -6.20 -31.01 -25.25
C THR A 588 -6.54 -30.49 -23.86
N GLU A 589 -6.55 -31.36 -22.85
CA GLU A 589 -6.78 -30.98 -21.45
C GLU A 589 -5.57 -30.22 -20.87
N GLN A 590 -4.33 -30.66 -21.14
CA GLN A 590 -3.13 -29.90 -20.75
C GLN A 590 -2.99 -28.55 -21.49
N ARG A 591 -3.44 -28.47 -22.76
CA ARG A 591 -3.53 -27.19 -23.47
C ARG A 591 -4.58 -26.26 -22.84
N ARG A 592 -5.75 -26.79 -22.47
CA ARG A 592 -6.79 -26.03 -21.76
C ARG A 592 -6.33 -25.56 -20.38
N GLU A 593 -5.58 -26.38 -19.62
CA GLU A 593 -5.03 -25.97 -18.32
C GLU A 593 -3.97 -24.87 -18.44
N LYS A 594 -3.10 -24.95 -19.45
CA LYS A 594 -2.13 -23.87 -19.76
C LYS A 594 -2.83 -22.59 -20.26
N GLU A 595 -3.96 -22.71 -20.95
CA GLU A 595 -4.77 -21.58 -21.42
C GLU A 595 -5.57 -20.94 -20.29
N VAL A 596 -6.07 -21.72 -19.33
CA VAL A 596 -6.72 -21.24 -18.10
C VAL A 596 -5.71 -20.57 -17.16
N GLN A 597 -4.48 -21.09 -17.05
CA GLN A 597 -3.40 -20.43 -16.29
C GLN A 597 -2.93 -19.13 -16.96
N ARG A 598 -2.98 -19.02 -18.30
CA ARG A 598 -2.75 -17.74 -19.02
C ARG A 598 -3.91 -16.76 -18.83
N LYS A 599 -5.17 -17.21 -18.85
CA LYS A 599 -6.37 -16.36 -18.69
C LYS A 599 -6.60 -15.88 -17.24
N ASN A 600 -6.10 -16.58 -16.23
CA ASN A 600 -6.17 -16.17 -14.82
C ASN A 600 -5.15 -15.09 -14.40
N THR A 601 -4.44 -14.46 -15.34
CA THR A 601 -3.50 -13.37 -15.03
C THR A 601 -4.08 -11.96 -15.24
N HIS A 602 -5.37 -11.82 -15.59
CA HIS A 602 -5.93 -10.52 -16.03
C HIS A 602 -7.35 -10.18 -15.51
N THR A 603 -7.73 -10.61 -14.30
CA THR A 603 -9.06 -10.25 -13.75
C THR A 603 -9.05 -10.17 -12.22
N GLY A 604 -9.11 -8.93 -11.71
CA GLY A 604 -9.24 -8.62 -10.28
C GLY A 604 -9.77 -7.20 -10.06
N MET A 605 -11.10 -7.04 -10.14
CA MET A 605 -11.93 -5.91 -9.70
C MET A 605 -13.34 -6.54 -9.48
N ASN A 606 -14.19 -6.24 -8.49
CA ASN A 606 -14.26 -5.20 -7.47
C ASN A 606 -15.15 -5.76 -6.33
N LEU A 607 -14.68 -5.67 -5.08
CA LEU A 607 -15.51 -5.55 -3.87
C LEU A 607 -14.78 -4.52 -2.99
N PHE A 608 -15.12 -3.25 -3.15
CA PHE A 608 -14.56 -2.15 -2.36
C PHE A 608 -15.41 -1.95 -1.10
N LEU A 609 -14.94 -2.50 0.02
CA LEU A 609 -15.19 -1.91 1.34
C LEU A 609 -14.10 -0.85 1.58
N GLY A 610 -14.52 0.28 2.13
CA GLY A 610 -13.75 1.52 2.24
C GLY A 610 -12.40 1.39 2.96
N GLY A 611 -11.46 2.22 2.49
CA GLY A 611 -10.21 2.54 3.15
C GLY A 611 -9.06 2.73 2.16
N PRO A 612 -8.73 3.96 1.72
CA PRO A 612 -7.43 4.24 1.15
C PRO A 612 -6.45 4.58 2.28
N PHE A 613 -5.35 3.83 2.35
CA PHE A 613 -4.09 4.32 2.89
C PHE A 613 -3.75 5.61 2.15
N SER A 614 -3.85 6.76 2.81
CA SER A 614 -3.23 7.98 2.33
C SER A 614 -1.71 7.85 2.51
N HIS A 615 -1.01 7.59 1.42
CA HIS A 615 0.42 7.86 1.34
C HIS A 615 0.59 9.39 1.26
N ARG A 616 0.87 10.04 2.40
CA ARG A 616 1.66 11.29 2.34
C ARG A 616 3.08 10.89 1.97
N SER A 617 3.58 11.42 0.87
CA SER A 617 5.00 11.46 0.57
C SER A 617 5.68 12.40 1.58
N SER A 618 6.18 11.85 2.68
CA SER A 618 7.38 12.40 3.30
C SER A 618 8.53 11.46 2.93
N ALA A 619 9.42 11.97 2.10
CA ALA A 619 10.73 11.38 1.91
C ALA A 619 11.51 11.56 3.23
N GLU A 620 11.35 10.64 4.17
CA GLU A 620 12.31 10.47 5.26
C GLU A 620 12.84 9.03 5.24
N THR A 621 14.12 8.98 4.93
CA THR A 621 15.02 7.84 5.08
C THR A 621 14.85 7.12 6.42
N GLY A 622 14.99 5.79 6.39
CA GLY A 622 14.68 4.92 7.51
C GLY A 622 15.39 5.23 8.83
N ALA A 623 14.66 5.03 9.91
CA ALA A 623 15.19 4.64 11.21
C ALA A 623 14.08 3.94 11.99
N TRP A 624 14.22 2.62 12.17
CA TRP A 624 13.53 1.91 13.25
C TRP A 624 14.05 2.47 14.57
N GLN A 625 13.29 3.35 15.20
CA GLN A 625 13.49 3.76 16.60
C GLN A 625 12.17 3.62 17.34
N ALA A 626 12.16 2.67 18.28
CA ALA A 626 11.16 2.53 19.31
C ALA A 626 11.04 3.85 20.10
N LYS A 627 9.84 4.43 20.12
CA LYS A 627 9.47 5.47 21.09
C LYS A 627 8.68 4.81 22.22
N GLY A 628 9.35 4.64 23.35
CA GLY A 628 8.71 4.45 24.65
C GLY A 628 8.19 5.79 25.17
N LYS A 629 7.01 5.73 25.80
CA LYS A 629 6.29 6.81 26.48
C LYS A 629 7.20 7.69 27.35
N GLN A 630 6.97 9.00 27.32
CA GLN A 630 7.07 9.85 28.51
C GLN A 630 6.08 11.02 28.37
N ALA A 631 5.16 11.06 29.33
CA ALA A 631 4.22 12.14 29.55
C ALA A 631 4.91 13.33 30.23
N GLU A 632 4.41 14.52 29.88
CA GLU A 632 4.35 15.82 30.57
C GLU A 632 5.27 16.12 31.78
N VAL A 633 5.83 17.34 31.79
CA VAL A 633 5.42 18.46 32.69
C VAL A 633 6.25 19.72 32.35
N VAL A 634 5.52 20.78 31.99
CA VAL A 634 5.82 22.24 31.87
C VAL A 634 6.85 22.73 30.87
#